data_AF-A0A3D6A7J4-F1
#
_entry.id   AF-A0A3D6A7J4-F1
#
_cell.length_a   1.000
_cell.length_b   1.000
_cell.length_c   1.000
_cell.angle_alpha   90.00
_cell.angle_beta   90.00
_cell.angle_gamma   90.00
#
_symmetry.space_group_name_H-M   'P 1'
#
loop_
_entity.id
_entity.type
_entity.pdbx_description
1 polymer ?
#
loop_
_entity_poly.entity_id
_entity_poly.type
_entity_poly.pdbx_seq_one_letter_code
_entity_poly.pdbx_strand_id
1 'polypeptide(L)'
;VKKVLALSTDKAVNPVNLYGATKLCSDKVFIAANSYGSGGGTVFSVVRYGNVVGSRGSVIPIFQKQRETGTISITNPEMTRFLITLRQGAEFVLKSLGDMVGGELFIPKIPACTVADIANLVAPDCDWDTIGLRPGEKMHEVLIPEDEARNVMEFENHFVIQPIQTFWGNKIGIKGGTKCPDNFTYASNINTVQFSGEELKLLLKDFIPS
;
A
#
# COMPACT_ATOMS: atom_id res chain seq x y z
N VAL A 1 -1.48 0.48 27.70
CA VAL A 1 -1.58 0.97 26.30
C VAL A 1 -3.05 1.17 25.96
N LYS A 2 -3.44 2.21 25.20
CA LYS A 2 -4.85 2.47 24.86
C LYS A 2 -5.18 2.17 23.40
N LYS A 3 -4.27 2.50 22.48
CA LYS A 3 -4.41 2.26 21.04
C LYS A 3 -3.16 1.58 20.51
N VAL A 4 -3.32 0.61 19.62
CA VAL A 4 -2.22 -0.01 18.87
C VAL A 4 -2.60 -0.03 17.40
N LEU A 5 -1.71 0.48 16.55
CA LEU A 5 -1.89 0.53 15.12
C LEU A 5 -0.78 -0.30 14.45
N ALA A 6 -1.15 -1.41 13.82
CA ALA A 6 -0.21 -2.26 13.11
C ALA A 6 0.07 -1.71 11.71
N LEU A 7 1.33 -1.87 11.26
CA LEU A 7 1.74 -1.53 9.90
C LEU A 7 1.79 -2.77 9.02
N SER A 8 1.02 -2.72 7.95
CA SER A 8 0.89 -3.74 6.91
C SER A 8 1.33 -3.21 5.55
N THR A 9 1.18 -4.03 4.52
CA THR A 9 1.67 -3.81 3.16
C THR A 9 0.66 -4.37 2.17
N ASP A 10 0.60 -3.79 0.97
CA ASP A 10 -0.08 -4.36 -0.20
C ASP A 10 0.20 -5.87 -0.42
N LYS A 11 1.40 -6.36 -0.10
CA LYS A 11 1.77 -7.79 -0.19
C LYS A 11 0.94 -8.70 0.72
N ALA A 12 0.24 -8.15 1.72
CA ALA A 12 -0.69 -8.89 2.57
C ALA A 12 -1.98 -9.27 1.84
N VAL A 13 -2.35 -8.57 0.76
CA VAL A 13 -3.51 -8.90 -0.06
C VAL A 13 -3.13 -10.04 -0.99
N ASN A 14 -3.94 -11.09 -1.15
CA ASN A 14 -3.68 -12.23 -2.04
C ASN A 14 -2.17 -12.63 -2.08
N PRO A 15 -1.58 -12.99 -0.93
CA PRO A 15 -0.14 -13.08 -0.78
C PRO A 15 0.42 -14.23 -1.62
N VAL A 16 1.47 -13.93 -2.41
CA VAL A 16 2.18 -14.91 -3.26
C VAL A 16 3.56 -15.31 -2.68
N ASN A 17 3.91 -14.76 -1.51
CA ASN A 17 5.15 -15.05 -0.81
C ASN A 17 4.94 -15.09 0.72
N LEU A 18 5.90 -15.69 1.44
CA LEU A 18 5.81 -15.87 2.90
C LEU A 18 5.71 -14.54 3.65
N TYR A 19 6.44 -13.51 3.21
CA TYR A 19 6.37 -12.18 3.82
C TYR A 19 4.94 -11.63 3.80
N GLY A 20 4.29 -11.65 2.64
CA GLY A 20 2.89 -11.29 2.48
C GLY A 20 1.95 -12.12 3.36
N ALA A 21 2.15 -13.45 3.39
CA ALA A 21 1.32 -14.34 4.20
C ALA A 21 1.43 -14.03 5.71
N THR A 22 2.62 -13.72 6.21
CA THR A 22 2.81 -13.32 7.62
C THR A 22 2.13 -11.98 7.93
N LYS A 23 2.13 -11.04 6.98
CA LYS A 23 1.44 -9.75 7.12
C LYS A 23 -0.07 -9.90 7.05
N LEU A 24 -0.61 -10.75 6.19
CA LEU A 24 -2.03 -11.11 6.21
C LEU A 24 -2.45 -11.69 7.56
N CYS A 25 -1.66 -12.64 8.09
CA CYS A 25 -1.91 -13.22 9.41
C CYS A 25 -1.90 -12.13 10.49
N SER A 26 -0.88 -11.25 10.48
CA SER A 26 -0.82 -10.09 11.38
C SER A 26 -2.09 -9.24 11.30
N ASP A 27 -2.54 -8.86 10.10
CA ASP A 27 -3.74 -8.03 9.92
C ASP A 27 -4.97 -8.69 10.56
N LYS A 28 -5.19 -9.98 10.29
CA LYS A 28 -6.33 -10.72 10.84
C LYS A 28 -6.24 -10.86 12.36
N VAL A 29 -5.05 -11.10 12.92
CA VAL A 29 -4.83 -11.19 14.37
C VAL A 29 -5.12 -9.86 15.08
N PHE A 30 -4.60 -8.75 14.55
CA PHE A 30 -4.82 -7.42 15.13
C PHE A 30 -6.31 -7.03 15.11
N ILE A 31 -6.99 -7.28 13.99
CA ILE A 31 -8.44 -7.00 13.90
C ILE A 31 -9.21 -7.90 14.87
N ALA A 32 -8.93 -9.21 14.90
CA ALA A 32 -9.61 -10.17 15.76
C ALA A 32 -9.41 -9.89 17.27
N ALA A 33 -8.26 -9.33 17.67
CA ALA A 33 -7.95 -8.98 19.06
C ALA A 33 -9.00 -8.06 19.71
N ASN A 34 -9.69 -7.23 18.91
CA ASN A 34 -10.77 -6.38 19.42
C ASN A 34 -11.97 -7.19 19.97
N SER A 35 -12.13 -8.46 19.59
CA SER A 35 -13.18 -9.35 20.12
C SER A 35 -12.88 -9.85 21.53
N TYR A 36 -11.61 -9.77 21.96
CA TYR A 36 -11.15 -10.22 23.26
C TYR A 36 -10.96 -9.06 24.26
N GLY A 37 -11.15 -7.82 23.81
CA GLY A 37 -11.07 -6.64 24.66
C GLY A 37 -12.34 -6.48 25.50
N SER A 38 -12.18 -6.34 26.83
CA SER A 38 -13.26 -5.84 27.68
C SER A 38 -13.55 -4.37 27.40
N GLY A 39 -14.79 -3.91 27.64
CA GLY A 39 -15.18 -2.50 27.41
C GLY A 39 -14.27 -1.53 28.16
N GLY A 40 -13.38 -0.83 27.43
CA GLY A 40 -12.36 0.07 27.99
C GLY A 40 -10.89 -0.41 27.86
N GLY A 41 -10.68 -1.59 27.28
CA GLY A 41 -9.37 -2.17 26.97
C GLY A 41 -8.65 -1.51 25.78
N THR A 42 -7.51 -2.08 25.40
CA THR A 42 -6.73 -1.63 24.22
C THR A 42 -7.53 -1.87 22.95
N VAL A 43 -7.56 -0.87 22.05
CA VAL A 43 -8.12 -1.03 20.69
C VAL A 43 -7.00 -1.23 19.67
N PHE A 44 -7.29 -2.04 18.65
CA PHE A 44 -6.31 -2.47 17.65
C PHE A 44 -6.83 -2.19 16.24
N SER A 45 -6.02 -1.57 15.40
CA SER A 45 -6.36 -1.30 14.00
C SER A 45 -5.12 -1.54 13.13
N VAL A 46 -5.29 -1.51 11.83
CA VAL A 46 -4.23 -1.75 10.85
C VAL A 46 -4.17 -0.58 9.88
N VAL A 47 -2.95 -0.20 9.46
CA VAL A 47 -2.71 0.62 8.29
C VAL A 47 -2.03 -0.24 7.24
N ARG A 48 -2.50 -0.17 5.99
CA ARG A 48 -1.90 -0.87 4.85
C ARG A 48 -1.64 0.13 3.72
N TYR A 49 -0.41 0.16 3.22
CA TYR A 49 -0.02 0.99 2.08
C TYR A 49 1.03 0.29 1.20
N GLY A 50 1.34 0.91 0.06
CA GLY A 50 2.26 0.39 -0.94
C GLY A 50 3.74 0.67 -0.67
N ASN A 51 4.52 0.85 -1.72
CA ASN A 51 5.97 1.02 -1.64
C ASN A 51 6.35 2.42 -1.12
N VAL A 52 7.22 2.43 -0.11
CA VAL A 52 7.83 3.67 0.36
C VAL A 52 9.01 4.02 -0.55
N VAL A 53 8.97 5.22 -1.14
CA VAL A 53 10.02 5.74 -2.02
C VAL A 53 11.38 5.70 -1.31
N GLY A 54 12.40 5.17 -1.99
CA GLY A 54 13.77 5.15 -1.49
C GLY A 54 14.01 4.16 -0.34
N SER A 55 13.08 3.26 -0.02
CA SER A 55 13.31 2.27 1.03
C SER A 55 14.51 1.37 0.70
N ARG A 56 15.33 1.03 1.70
CA ARG A 56 16.52 0.19 1.52
C ARG A 56 16.18 -1.11 0.79
N GLY A 57 16.96 -1.46 -0.23
CA GLY A 57 16.76 -2.68 -1.02
C GLY A 57 15.55 -2.66 -1.96
N SER A 58 14.89 -1.52 -2.16
CA SER A 58 13.84 -1.38 -3.18
C SER A 58 14.41 -1.09 -4.57
N VAL A 59 13.55 -1.17 -5.58
CA VAL A 59 13.92 -1.03 -6.99
C VAL A 59 14.60 0.31 -7.32
N ILE A 60 14.16 1.41 -6.70
CA ILE A 60 14.68 2.77 -6.99
C ILE A 60 16.17 2.88 -6.62
N PRO A 61 16.61 2.58 -5.37
CA PRO A 61 18.04 2.53 -5.05
C PRO A 61 18.84 1.49 -5.85
N ILE A 62 18.21 0.37 -6.24
CA ILE A 62 18.88 -0.66 -7.05
C ILE A 62 19.19 -0.10 -8.44
N PHE A 63 18.21 0.52 -9.11
CA PHE A 63 18.42 1.17 -10.42
C PHE A 63 19.42 2.31 -10.32
N GLN A 64 19.37 3.13 -9.27
CA GLN A 64 20.35 4.20 -9.05
C GLN A 64 21.78 3.65 -9.00
N LYS A 65 21.99 2.51 -8.33
CA LYS A 65 23.30 1.85 -8.25
C LYS A 65 23.70 1.15 -9.55
N GLN A 66 22.77 0.45 -10.20
CA GLN A 66 23.02 -0.26 -11.45
C GLN A 66 23.26 0.70 -12.62
N ARG A 67 22.70 1.91 -12.59
CA ARG A 67 22.95 2.96 -13.59
C ARG A 67 24.43 3.20 -13.84
N GLU A 68 25.27 3.11 -12.81
CA GLU A 68 26.72 3.29 -12.92
C GLU A 68 27.39 2.26 -13.85
N THR A 69 26.74 1.12 -14.12
CA THR A 69 27.25 0.08 -15.02
C THR A 69 26.72 0.20 -16.45
N GLY A 70 25.81 1.14 -16.73
CA GLY A 70 25.19 1.31 -18.05
C GLY A 70 24.05 0.34 -18.37
N THR A 71 23.70 -0.56 -17.45
CA THR A 71 22.63 -1.55 -17.65
C THR A 71 21.88 -1.76 -16.33
N ILE A 72 20.56 -1.75 -16.39
CA ILE A 72 19.69 -2.02 -15.24
C ILE A 72 18.91 -3.31 -15.45
N SER A 73 18.68 -4.06 -14.38
CA SER A 73 17.93 -5.32 -14.44
C SER A 73 16.45 -5.04 -14.18
N ILE A 74 15.60 -5.21 -15.18
CA ILE A 74 14.15 -4.99 -15.06
C ILE A 74 13.43 -6.34 -15.04
N THR A 75 12.55 -6.54 -14.07
CA THR A 75 11.76 -7.78 -14.00
C THR A 75 10.69 -7.80 -15.09
N ASN A 76 9.77 -6.85 -15.06
CA ASN A 76 8.84 -6.58 -16.14
C ASN A 76 8.46 -5.09 -16.13
N PRO A 77 8.62 -4.39 -17.27
CA PRO A 77 8.37 -2.94 -17.36
C PRO A 77 6.91 -2.55 -17.09
N GLU A 78 5.96 -3.42 -17.41
CA GLU A 78 4.51 -3.19 -17.27
C GLU A 78 4.00 -3.38 -15.82
N MET A 79 4.87 -3.79 -14.91
CA MET A 79 4.52 -3.91 -13.49
C MET A 79 4.16 -2.54 -12.92
N THR A 80 3.07 -2.45 -12.17
CA THR A 80 2.65 -1.18 -11.52
C THR A 80 2.85 -1.21 -10.03
N ARG A 81 3.26 -0.09 -9.44
CA ARG A 81 3.51 0.04 -8.00
C ARG A 81 2.87 1.31 -7.47
N PHE A 82 2.20 1.19 -6.33
CA PHE A 82 1.80 2.33 -5.54
C PHE A 82 3.03 2.97 -4.89
N LEU A 83 3.21 4.29 -5.01
CA LEU A 83 4.31 4.99 -4.36
C LEU A 83 3.80 5.98 -3.32
N ILE A 84 4.45 5.98 -2.16
CA ILE A 84 4.22 6.93 -1.07
C ILE A 84 5.56 7.36 -0.49
N THR A 85 5.71 8.63 -0.11
CA THR A 85 6.91 9.07 0.63
C THR A 85 6.86 8.55 2.07
N LEU A 86 8.04 8.43 2.70
CA LEU A 86 8.11 8.08 4.13
C LEU A 86 7.29 9.06 4.99
N ARG A 87 7.35 10.36 4.65
CA ARG A 87 6.61 11.41 5.35
C ARG A 87 5.09 11.22 5.21
N GLN A 88 4.58 11.04 4.00
CA GLN A 88 3.15 10.79 3.76
C GLN A 88 2.67 9.53 4.49
N GLY A 89 3.47 8.45 4.48
CA GLY A 89 3.17 7.22 5.21
C GLY A 89 3.08 7.46 6.72
N ALA A 90 4.03 8.19 7.30
CA ALA A 90 4.03 8.55 8.71
C ALA A 90 2.85 9.46 9.09
N GLU A 91 2.55 10.47 8.28
CA GLU A 91 1.39 11.37 8.47
C GLU A 91 0.08 10.58 8.43
N PHE A 92 -0.07 9.65 7.47
CA PHE A 92 -1.24 8.78 7.38
C PHE A 92 -1.41 7.88 8.61
N VAL A 93 -0.31 7.32 9.12
CA VAL A 93 -0.29 6.52 10.35
C VAL A 93 -0.73 7.35 11.55
N LEU A 94 -0.19 8.56 11.72
CA LEU A 94 -0.56 9.44 12.84
C LEU A 94 -2.03 9.86 12.77
N LYS A 95 -2.53 10.20 11.57
CA LYS A 95 -3.95 10.50 11.36
C LYS A 95 -4.83 9.30 11.73
N SER A 96 -4.49 8.11 11.22
CA SER A 96 -5.23 6.88 11.51
C SER A 96 -5.23 6.53 13.00
N LEU A 97 -4.13 6.78 13.71
CA LEU A 97 -4.04 6.58 15.16
C LEU A 97 -4.99 7.53 15.94
N GLY A 98 -5.16 8.77 15.46
CA GLY A 98 -6.15 9.71 15.97
C GLY A 98 -7.58 9.22 15.71
N ASP A 99 -7.84 8.80 14.48
CA ASP A 99 -9.18 8.46 13.98
C ASP A 99 -9.69 7.07 14.42
N MET A 100 -8.80 6.12 14.73
CA MET A 100 -9.21 4.75 15.05
C MET A 100 -10.11 4.65 16.28
N VAL A 101 -11.12 3.80 16.16
CA VAL A 101 -12.04 3.33 17.20
C VAL A 101 -11.91 1.81 17.44
N GLY A 102 -11.01 1.13 16.71
CA GLY A 102 -10.66 -0.28 16.85
C GLY A 102 -11.30 -1.14 15.76
N GLY A 103 -10.56 -2.10 15.20
CA GLY A 103 -11.03 -3.09 14.22
C GLY A 103 -10.87 -2.67 12.75
N GLU A 104 -10.52 -1.42 12.48
CA GLU A 104 -10.42 -0.90 11.12
C GLU A 104 -9.10 -1.28 10.43
N LEU A 105 -9.16 -1.39 9.12
CA LEU A 105 -7.98 -1.39 8.25
C LEU A 105 -8.01 -0.16 7.34
N PHE A 106 -7.11 0.78 7.60
CA PHE A 106 -6.96 2.04 6.89
C PHE A 106 -6.04 1.90 5.67
N ILE A 107 -6.49 2.42 4.53
CA ILE A 107 -5.75 2.36 3.25
C ILE A 107 -5.74 3.75 2.63
N PRO A 108 -4.59 4.39 2.42
CA PRO A 108 -4.56 5.71 1.82
C PRO A 108 -4.87 5.62 0.32
N LYS A 109 -5.52 6.66 -0.23
CA LYS A 109 -5.58 6.84 -1.69
C LYS A 109 -4.24 7.38 -2.14
N ILE A 110 -3.46 6.54 -2.82
CA ILE A 110 -2.12 6.89 -3.30
C ILE A 110 -1.98 6.57 -4.79
N PRO A 111 -1.24 7.40 -5.53
CA PRO A 111 -0.99 7.17 -6.94
C PRO A 111 -0.06 5.97 -7.19
N ALA A 112 -0.09 5.49 -8.43
CA ALA A 112 0.78 4.43 -8.94
C ALA A 112 1.52 4.85 -10.22
N CYS A 113 2.55 4.10 -10.58
CA CYS A 113 3.23 4.20 -11.88
C CYS A 113 3.76 2.83 -12.30
N THR A 114 4.23 2.73 -13.54
CA THR A 114 4.91 1.52 -14.02
C THR A 114 6.37 1.46 -13.54
N VAL A 115 6.96 0.27 -13.58
CA VAL A 115 8.42 0.10 -13.37
C VAL A 115 9.20 0.75 -14.50
N ALA A 116 8.66 0.75 -15.73
CA ALA A 116 9.22 1.50 -16.85
C ALA A 116 9.32 3.00 -16.57
N ASP A 117 8.28 3.62 -16.00
CA ASP A 117 8.31 5.06 -15.66
C ASP A 117 9.42 5.37 -14.65
N ILE A 118 9.61 4.50 -13.66
CA ILE A 118 10.70 4.63 -12.68
C ILE A 118 12.06 4.47 -13.37
N ALA A 119 12.23 3.44 -14.21
CA ALA A 119 13.46 3.16 -14.92
C ALA A 119 13.88 4.32 -15.83
N ASN A 120 12.94 4.85 -16.62
CA ASN A 120 13.16 5.97 -17.54
C ASN A 120 13.59 7.25 -16.82
N LEU A 121 13.15 7.48 -15.58
CA LEU A 121 13.57 8.66 -14.80
C LEU A 121 14.88 8.43 -14.05
N VAL A 122 15.05 7.26 -13.44
CA VAL A 122 16.20 6.97 -12.56
C VAL A 122 17.44 6.59 -13.38
N ALA A 123 17.28 5.95 -14.53
CA ALA A 123 18.37 5.46 -15.38
C ALA A 123 18.04 5.63 -16.88
N PRO A 124 17.85 6.89 -17.36
CA PRO A 124 17.38 7.19 -18.72
C PRO A 124 18.28 6.65 -19.84
N ASP A 125 19.59 6.61 -19.61
CA ASP A 125 20.60 6.26 -20.63
C ASP A 125 21.09 4.81 -20.51
N CYS A 126 20.42 3.97 -19.72
CA CYS A 126 20.84 2.59 -19.48
C CYS A 126 20.07 1.58 -20.32
N ASP A 127 20.77 0.54 -20.76
CA ASP A 127 20.14 -0.62 -21.38
C ASP A 127 19.30 -1.41 -20.34
N TRP A 128 18.18 -1.97 -20.78
CA TRP A 128 17.29 -2.75 -19.94
C TRP A 128 17.52 -4.24 -20.13
N ASP A 129 18.13 -4.88 -19.13
CA ASP A 129 18.22 -6.34 -19.07
C ASP A 129 16.93 -6.90 -18.45
N THR A 130 16.04 -7.43 -19.29
CA THR A 130 14.74 -7.96 -18.84
C THR A 130 14.88 -9.38 -18.31
N ILE A 131 14.92 -9.51 -17.00
CA ILE A 131 15.18 -10.79 -16.30
C ILE A 131 13.90 -11.61 -16.03
N GLY A 132 12.73 -11.06 -16.35
CA GLY A 132 11.44 -11.69 -16.08
C GLY A 132 10.96 -11.55 -14.63
N LEU A 133 9.75 -12.02 -14.36
CA LEU A 133 9.16 -12.01 -13.03
C LEU A 133 9.92 -12.93 -12.08
N ARG A 134 10.32 -12.42 -10.91
CA ARG A 134 10.92 -13.26 -9.87
C ARG A 134 9.84 -14.02 -9.11
N PRO A 135 10.16 -15.21 -8.54
CA PRO A 135 9.22 -15.95 -7.70
C PRO A 135 8.69 -15.08 -6.56
N GLY A 136 7.36 -15.01 -6.43
CA GLY A 136 6.71 -14.24 -5.37
C GLY A 136 6.50 -12.75 -5.67
N GLU A 137 6.67 -12.31 -6.92
CA GLU A 137 6.27 -10.97 -7.38
C GLU A 137 4.90 -10.97 -8.07
N LYS A 138 4.23 -9.82 -8.00
CA LYS A 138 2.98 -9.57 -8.71
C LYS A 138 3.17 -8.55 -9.82
N MET A 139 2.41 -8.71 -10.90
CA MET A 139 2.32 -7.69 -11.96
C MET A 139 1.83 -6.35 -11.39
N HIS A 140 0.65 -6.38 -10.77
CA HIS A 140 0.04 -5.22 -10.16
C HIS A 140 -0.18 -5.48 -8.67
N GLU A 141 0.24 -4.52 -7.85
CA GLU A 141 -0.07 -4.56 -6.42
C GLU A 141 -1.55 -4.22 -6.18
N VAL A 142 -2.16 -4.86 -5.19
CA VAL A 142 -3.57 -4.70 -4.82
C VAL A 142 -3.62 -4.27 -3.35
N LEU A 143 -4.42 -3.25 -3.04
CA LEU A 143 -4.66 -2.80 -1.67
C LEU A 143 -6.02 -3.27 -1.15
N ILE A 144 -7.01 -3.36 -2.04
CA ILE A 144 -8.37 -3.85 -1.74
C ILE A 144 -8.76 -4.87 -2.83
N PRO A 145 -8.83 -6.17 -2.52
CA PRO A 145 -9.37 -7.15 -3.45
C PRO A 145 -10.90 -7.08 -3.49
N GLU A 146 -11.50 -7.53 -4.59
CA GLU A 146 -12.96 -7.57 -4.77
C GLU A 146 -13.68 -8.28 -3.61
N ASP A 147 -13.10 -9.37 -3.08
CA ASP A 147 -13.70 -10.12 -1.98
C ASP A 147 -13.90 -9.30 -0.69
N GLU A 148 -13.09 -8.26 -0.46
CA GLU A 148 -13.20 -7.37 0.70
C GLU A 148 -14.13 -6.16 0.44
N ALA A 149 -14.51 -5.89 -0.82
CA ALA A 149 -15.27 -4.71 -1.27
C ALA A 149 -16.55 -4.43 -0.47
N ARG A 150 -17.29 -5.49 -0.11
CA ARG A 150 -18.55 -5.42 0.62
C ARG A 150 -18.46 -4.70 1.97
N ASN A 151 -17.26 -4.61 2.55
CA ASN A 151 -16.98 -3.98 3.84
C ASN A 151 -16.17 -2.69 3.70
N VAL A 152 -16.03 -2.15 2.50
CA VAL A 152 -15.20 -0.97 2.24
C VAL A 152 -16.04 0.30 2.29
N MET A 153 -15.54 1.25 3.06
CA MET A 153 -16.02 2.63 3.09
C MET A 153 -14.98 3.53 2.44
N GLU A 154 -15.41 4.31 1.46
CA GLU A 154 -14.61 5.33 0.80
C GLU A 154 -14.75 6.68 1.47
N PHE A 155 -13.63 7.27 1.87
CA PHE A 155 -13.51 8.64 2.32
C PHE A 155 -12.77 9.47 1.25
N GLU A 156 -12.69 10.78 1.46
CA GLU A 156 -12.02 11.70 0.54
C GLU A 156 -10.60 11.23 0.19
N ASN A 157 -9.77 10.97 1.21
CA ASN A 157 -8.33 10.70 1.06
C ASN A 157 -7.91 9.25 1.37
N HIS A 158 -8.85 8.37 1.73
CA HIS A 158 -8.54 7.01 2.14
C HIS A 158 -9.77 6.09 2.06
N PHE A 159 -9.53 4.81 2.20
CA PHE A 159 -10.54 3.78 2.40
C PHE A 159 -10.40 3.19 3.80
N VAL A 160 -11.50 2.65 4.29
CA VAL A 160 -11.53 1.83 5.51
C VAL A 160 -12.22 0.51 5.19
N ILE A 161 -11.52 -0.60 5.44
CA ILE A 161 -12.15 -1.91 5.49
C ILE A 161 -12.69 -2.11 6.91
N GLN A 162 -14.00 -2.28 7.01
CA GLN A 162 -14.69 -2.53 8.27
C GLN A 162 -14.52 -3.99 8.71
N PRO A 163 -14.44 -4.25 10.03
CA PRO A 163 -14.41 -5.60 10.55
C PRO A 163 -15.74 -6.33 10.29
N ILE A 164 -15.68 -7.64 10.03
CA ILE A 164 -16.87 -8.49 9.74
C ILE A 164 -17.68 -8.77 11.02
N GLN A 165 -17.09 -8.54 12.19
CA GLN A 165 -17.68 -8.88 13.48
C GLN A 165 -18.97 -8.07 13.76
N THR A 166 -20.09 -8.78 13.95
CA THR A 166 -21.43 -8.21 14.17
C THR A 166 -21.54 -7.32 15.40
N PHE A 167 -20.75 -7.56 16.44
CA PHE A 167 -20.73 -6.73 17.66
C PHE A 167 -20.08 -5.36 17.44
N TRP A 168 -19.44 -5.12 16.29
CA TRP A 168 -18.72 -3.88 16.03
C TRP A 168 -19.65 -2.67 15.81
N GLY A 169 -20.83 -2.89 15.24
CA GLY A 169 -21.76 -1.82 14.85
C GLY A 169 -21.24 -1.00 13.67
N ASN A 170 -21.58 0.29 13.57
CA ASN A 170 -21.06 1.20 12.53
C ASN A 170 -20.18 2.32 13.12
N LYS A 171 -19.26 1.97 14.03
CA LYS A 171 -18.55 2.97 14.84
C LYS A 171 -17.71 3.95 14.02
N ILE A 172 -17.19 3.53 12.86
CA ILE A 172 -16.48 4.45 11.95
C ILE A 172 -17.34 5.06 10.85
N GLY A 173 -18.40 4.38 10.37
CA GLY A 173 -19.25 4.97 9.33
C GLY A 173 -20.05 6.17 9.85
N ILE A 174 -20.18 6.34 11.17
CA ILE A 174 -20.68 7.58 11.79
C ILE A 174 -19.73 8.77 11.52
N LYS A 175 -18.44 8.53 11.26
CA LYS A 175 -17.48 9.57 10.86
C LYS A 175 -17.55 9.91 9.37
N GLY A 176 -18.51 9.34 8.64
CA GLY A 176 -18.72 9.54 7.21
C GLY A 176 -18.22 8.38 6.36
N GLY A 177 -18.08 8.67 5.06
CA GLY A 177 -17.67 7.71 4.03
C GLY A 177 -18.86 7.08 3.30
N THR A 178 -18.63 6.69 2.05
CA THR A 178 -19.66 6.05 1.20
C THR A 178 -19.28 4.59 0.98
N LYS A 179 -20.25 3.68 1.04
CA LYS A 179 -19.98 2.27 0.76
C LYS A 179 -19.52 2.11 -0.69
N CYS A 180 -18.42 1.40 -0.92
CA CYS A 180 -17.98 1.06 -2.28
C CYS A 180 -18.95 0.06 -2.94
N PRO A 181 -19.00 0.01 -4.28
CA PRO A 181 -19.70 -1.05 -5.02
C PRO A 181 -19.24 -2.44 -4.60
N ASP A 182 -20.12 -3.44 -4.70
CA ASP A 182 -19.80 -4.81 -4.26
C ASP A 182 -18.69 -5.47 -5.11
N ASN A 183 -18.44 -4.98 -6.33
CA ASN A 183 -17.36 -5.42 -7.23
C ASN A 183 -16.14 -4.48 -7.20
N PHE A 184 -16.02 -3.63 -6.17
CA PHE A 184 -14.93 -2.65 -6.09
C PHE A 184 -13.58 -3.31 -5.87
N THR A 185 -12.58 -2.89 -6.65
CA THR A 185 -11.17 -3.28 -6.48
C THR A 185 -10.31 -2.04 -6.46
N TYR A 186 -9.32 -1.98 -5.57
CA TYR A 186 -8.30 -0.93 -5.57
C TYR A 186 -6.92 -1.55 -5.79
N ALA A 187 -6.41 -1.39 -7.00
CA ALA A 187 -5.14 -1.93 -7.45
C ALA A 187 -4.31 -0.87 -8.17
N SER A 188 -3.00 -1.08 -8.25
CA SER A 188 -2.07 -0.12 -8.86
C SER A 188 -2.34 0.14 -10.35
N ASN A 189 -3.17 -0.68 -10.99
CA ASN A 189 -3.66 -0.52 -12.36
C ASN A 189 -5.20 -0.29 -12.45
N ILE A 190 -5.95 -0.27 -11.34
CA ILE A 190 -7.42 -0.18 -11.33
C ILE A 190 -7.89 0.75 -10.21
N ASN A 191 -8.78 1.71 -10.53
CA ASN A 191 -9.36 2.67 -9.57
C ASN A 191 -8.32 3.49 -8.79
N THR A 192 -7.16 3.74 -9.41
CA THR A 192 -6.11 4.59 -8.85
C THR A 192 -5.71 5.69 -9.81
N VAL A 193 -5.30 6.83 -9.27
CA VAL A 193 -4.63 7.87 -10.04
C VAL A 193 -3.24 7.36 -10.45
N GLN A 194 -2.86 7.59 -11.69
CA GLN A 194 -1.49 7.37 -12.16
C GLN A 194 -0.70 8.68 -12.01
N PHE A 195 0.56 8.60 -11.62
CA PHE A 195 1.42 9.78 -11.62
C PHE A 195 1.53 10.36 -13.03
N SER A 196 1.45 11.68 -13.15
CA SER A 196 1.99 12.36 -14.33
C SER A 196 3.52 12.31 -14.32
N GLY A 197 4.14 12.51 -15.50
CA GLY A 197 5.60 12.53 -15.62
C GLY A 197 6.27 13.56 -14.70
N GLU A 198 5.67 14.75 -14.54
CA GLU A 198 6.19 15.81 -13.67
C GLU A 198 6.05 15.47 -12.19
N GLU A 199 4.91 14.90 -11.77
CA GLU A 199 4.72 14.49 -10.37
C GLU A 199 5.68 13.36 -9.97
N LEU A 200 5.87 12.37 -10.85
CA LEU A 200 6.81 11.29 -10.60
C LEU A 200 8.25 11.80 -10.57
N LYS A 201 8.61 12.70 -11.50
CA LYS A 201 9.94 13.35 -11.50
C LYS A 201 10.20 14.11 -10.22
N LEU A 202 9.21 14.87 -9.72
CA LEU A 202 9.32 15.59 -8.45
C LEU A 202 9.48 14.62 -7.27
N LEU A 203 8.72 13.52 -7.26
CA LEU A 203 8.78 12.49 -6.22
C LEU A 203 10.15 11.79 -6.18
N LEU A 204 10.75 11.55 -7.36
CA LEU A 204 12.00 10.82 -7.51
C LEU A 204 13.24 11.71 -7.63
N LYS A 205 13.10 13.03 -7.44
CA LYS A 205 14.16 14.03 -7.69
C LYS A 205 15.54 13.69 -7.09
N ASP A 206 15.57 13.03 -5.93
CA ASP A 206 16.81 12.70 -5.22
C ASP A 206 17.52 11.44 -5.81
N PHE A 207 16.89 10.76 -6.76
CA PHE A 207 17.39 9.54 -7.42
C PHE A 207 17.71 9.73 -8.90
N ILE A 208 17.19 10.79 -9.52
CA ILE A 208 17.40 11.15 -10.92
C ILE A 208 18.83 11.68 -11.09
N PRO A 209 19.54 11.34 -12.19
CA PRO A 209 20.88 11.88 -12.45
C PRO A 209 20.81 13.41 -12.65
N SER A 210 21.89 14.10 -12.27
CA SER A 210 22.02 15.56 -12.44
C SER A 210 22.29 15.96 -13.88
#